data_AF-X0Y2I1-F1
#
_entry.id   AF-X0Y2I1-F1
#
_cell.length_a   1.000
_cell.length_b   1.000
_cell.length_c   1.000
_cell.angle_alpha   90.00
_cell.angle_beta   90.00
_cell.angle_gamma   90.00
#
_symmetry.space_group_name_H-M   'P 1'
#
loop_
_entity.id
_entity.type
_entity.pdbx_description
1 polymer ?
#
loop_
_entity_poly.entity_id
_entity_poly.type
_entity_poly.pdbx_seq_one_letter_code
_entity_poly.pdbx_strand_id
1 'polypeptide(L)' 'HKPGKHAALLWENGTLTKLIDLLANSEGISDLSASDINEYGEITGTIYGDRYHAYIAVPIHR' A
#
# COMPACT_ATOMS: atom_id res chain seq x y z
N HIS A 1 18.73 0.68 7.31
CA HIS A 1 17.71 1.72 7.50
C HIS A 1 17.07 1.56 8.87
N LYS A 2 17.01 2.61 9.71
CA LYS A 2 16.08 2.64 10.85
C LYS A 2 14.85 3.42 10.40
N PRO A 3 13.71 2.78 10.09
CA PRO A 3 12.54 3.48 9.60
C PRO A 3 11.81 4.13 10.79
N GLY A 4 11.70 5.45 10.76
CA GLY A 4 10.64 6.18 11.42
C GLY A 4 9.90 6.98 10.35
N LYS A 5 8.56 6.99 10.26
CA LYS A 5 7.53 6.25 11.01
C LYS A 5 6.17 6.42 10.31
N HIS A 6 6.15 6.37 8.98
CA HIS A 6 4.91 6.48 8.20
C HIS A 6 4.64 5.11 7.59
N ALA A 7 3.43 4.60 7.78
CA ALA A 7 2.96 3.39 7.14
C ALA A 7 1.61 3.70 6.53
N ALA A 8 1.38 3.28 5.29
CA ALA A 8 0.04 3.28 4.74
C ALA A 8 -0.75 2.14 5.40
N LEU A 9 -1.85 2.49 6.07
CA LEU A 9 -2.65 1.58 6.87
C LEU A 9 -4.08 1.52 6.32
N LEU A 10 -4.63 0.32 6.21
CA LEU A 10 -6.06 0.07 6.09
C LEU A 10 -6.61 -0.16 7.48
N TRP A 11 -7.66 0.58 7.85
CA TRP A 11 -8.45 0.30 9.04
C TRP A 11 -9.80 -0.24 8.61
N GLU A 12 -10.11 -1.47 9.02
CA GLU A 12 -11.37 -2.13 8.70
C GLU A 12 -11.83 -2.98 9.87
N ASN A 13 -13.08 -2.79 10.31
CA ASN A 13 -13.71 -3.57 11.38
C ASN A 13 -12.84 -3.73 12.65
N GLY A 14 -12.15 -2.65 13.05
CA GLY A 14 -11.29 -2.64 14.24
C GLY A 14 -9.90 -3.27 14.04
N THR A 15 -9.58 -3.71 12.83
CA THR A 15 -8.27 -4.27 12.46
C THR A 15 -7.46 -3.25 11.66
N LEU A 16 -6.18 -3.09 12.02
CA LEU A 16 -5.22 -2.28 11.28
C LEU A 16 -4.29 -3.20 10.48
N THR A 17 -4.28 -3.04 9.17
CA THR A 17 -3.43 -3.80 8.24
C THR A 17 -2.52 -2.85 7.49
N LYS A 18 -1.24 -3.17 7.35
CA LYS A 18 -0.37 -2.36 6.46
C LYS A 18 -0.70 -2.69 5.02
N LEU A 19 -0.81 -1.68 4.18
CA LEU A 19 -1.13 -1.88 2.77
C LEU A 19 -0.08 -2.73 2.04
N ILE A 20 1.20 -2.61 2.41
CA ILE A 20 2.28 -3.40 1.81
C ILE A 20 2.11 -4.91 2.06
N ASP A 21 1.48 -5.29 3.18
CA ASP A 21 1.24 -6.69 3.54
C ASP A 21 0.10 -7.31 2.70
N LEU A 22 -0.66 -6.48 1.97
CA LEU A 22 -1.77 -6.90 1.09
C LEU A 22 -1.35 -7.08 -0.37
N LEU A 23 -0.12 -6.71 -0.73
CA LEU A 23 0.36 -6.83 -2.11
C LEU A 23 0.68 -8.30 -2.43
N ALA A 24 0.10 -8.81 -3.53
CA ALA A 24 0.36 -10.17 -4.00
C ALA A 24 1.82 -10.38 -4.46
N ASN A 25 2.50 -9.29 -4.86
CA ASN A 25 3.92 -9.28 -5.16
C ASN A 25 4.55 -8.02 -4.56
N SER A 26 5.38 -8.20 -3.53
CA SER A 26 6.10 -7.13 -2.84
C SER A 26 7.62 -7.21 -3.02
N GLU A 27 8.11 -8.08 -3.91
CA GLU A 27 9.55 -8.18 -4.17
C GLU A 27 10.10 -6.85 -4.69
N GLY A 28 11.19 -6.37 -4.07
CA GLY A 28 11.81 -5.09 -4.42
C GLY A 28 11.09 -3.84 -3.88
N ILE A 29 9.94 -3.99 -3.23
CA ILE A 29 9.22 -2.89 -2.58
C ILE A 29 9.73 -2.72 -1.15
N SER A 30 10.29 -1.55 -0.86
CA SER A 30 10.78 -1.20 0.48
C SER A 30 9.75 -0.46 1.32
N ASP A 31 8.85 0.29 0.67
CA ASP A 31 7.77 1.05 1.30
C ASP A 31 6.73 1.45 0.24
N LEU A 32 5.57 1.97 0.66
CA LEU A 32 4.61 2.62 -0.22
C LEU A 32 3.88 3.77 0.47
N SER A 33 3.46 4.75 -0.31
CA SER A 33 2.47 5.76 0.08
C SER A 33 1.17 5.54 -0.67
N ALA A 34 0.05 5.79 0.02
CA ALA A 34 -1.26 5.89 -0.60
C ALA A 34 -1.61 7.37 -0.81
N SER A 35 -2.20 7.69 -1.95
CA SER A 35 -2.60 9.04 -2.34
C SER A 35 -4.11 9.21 -2.40
N ASP A 36 -4.84 8.21 -2.88
CA ASP A 36 -6.30 8.25 -3.00
C ASP A 36 -6.92 6.83 -2.96
N ILE A 37 -8.21 6.76 -2.61
CA ILE A 37 -9.03 5.53 -2.62
C ILE A 37 -10.44 5.84 -3.14
N ASN A 38 -10.98 4.96 -4.00
CA ASN A 38 -12.35 5.12 -4.52
C ASN A 38 -13.37 4.17 -3.85
N GLU A 39 -14.65 4.31 -4.21
CA GLU A 39 -15.75 3.48 -3.67
C GLU A 39 -15.64 1.98 -4.00
N TYR A 40 -14.75 1.61 -4.93
CA TYR A 40 -14.46 0.22 -5.26
C TYR A 40 -13.28 -0.36 -4.47
N GLY A 41 -12.65 0.44 -3.59
CA GLY A 41 -11.50 0.04 -2.80
C GLY A 41 -10.18 0.03 -3.58
N GLU A 42 -10.14 0.63 -4.78
CA GLU A 42 -8.90 0.77 -5.54
C GLU A 42 -8.06 1.92 -4.97
N ILE A 43 -6.77 1.66 -4.76
CA ILE A 43 -5.85 2.60 -4.11
C ILE A 43 -4.79 3.04 -5.11
N THR A 44 -4.56 4.35 -5.21
CA THR A 44 -3.44 4.90 -5.99
C THR A 44 -2.32 5.39 -5.07
N GLY A 45 -1.10 5.44 -5.59
CA GLY A 45 0.00 6.04 -4.85
C GLY A 45 1.38 5.82 -5.45
N THR A 46 2.40 5.88 -4.61
CA THR A 46 3.80 5.67 -5.00
C THR A 46 4.40 4.48 -4.26
N ILE A 47 5.03 3.58 -5.00
CA ILE A 47 5.89 2.52 -4.47
C ILE A 47 7.33 3.03 -4.39
N TYR A 48 7.99 2.70 -3.28
CA TYR A 48 9.38 3.02 -3.02
C TYR A 48 10.21 1.73 -3.09
N GLY A 49 11.05 1.59 -4.12
CA GLY A 49 11.98 0.47 -4.29
C GLY A 49 13.37 0.94 -4.71
N ASP A 50 13.97 0.23 -5.66
CA ASP A 50 15.16 0.72 -6.39
C ASP A 50 14.84 2.01 -7.20
N ARG A 51 13.58 2.15 -7.59
CA ARG A 51 13.00 3.31 -8.27
C ARG A 51 11.63 3.65 -7.67
N TYR A 52 11.19 4.89 -7.92
CA TYR A 52 9.85 5.33 -7.60
C TYR A 52 8.91 4.99 -8.74
N HIS A 53 7.80 4.32 -8.42
CA HIS A 53 6.78 3.95 -9.39
C HIS A 53 5.41 4.38 -8.91
N ALA A 54 4.60 4.95 -9.82
CA ALA A 54 3.17 5.08 -9.57
C ALA A 54 2.52 3.69 -9.63
N TYR A 55 1.50 3.46 -8.80
CA TYR A 55 0.74 2.21 -8.82
C TYR A 55 -0.76 2.46 -8.69
N ILE A 56 -1.52 1.43 -9.11
CA ILE A 56 -2.90 1.21 -8.70
C ILE A 56 -2.98 -0.20 -8.08
N ALA A 57 -3.49 -0.29 -6.87
CA ALA A 57 -3.77 -1.54 -6.18
C ALA A 57 -5.27 -1.83 -6.31
N VAL A 58 -5.60 -3.01 -6.82
CA VAL A 58 -6.98 -3.44 -7.11
C VAL A 58 -7.33 -4.61 -6.19
N PRO A 59 -8.47 -4.57 -5.49
CA PRO A 59 -8.94 -5.70 -4.70
C PRO A 59 -9.15 -6.96 -5.56
N ILE A 60 -8.52 -8.07 -5.17
CA ILE A 60 -8.63 -9.36 -5.89
C ILE A 60 -9.75 -10.26 -5.35
N HIS A 61 -10.31 -9.94 -4.18
CA HIS A 61 -11.48 -10.61 -3.59
C HIS A 61 -12.38 -9.54 -2.95
N ARG A 62 -13.70 -9.63 -3.19
CA ARG A 62 -14.73 -8.81 -2.52
C ARG A 62 -15.45 -9.64 -1.47
#